data_AF-A0A7L2PWP0-F1
#
_entry.id   AF-A0A7L2PWP0-F1
#
_cell.length_a   1.000
_cell.length_b   1.000
_cell.length_c   1.000
_cell.angle_alpha   90.00
_cell.angle_beta   90.00
_cell.angle_gamma   90.00
#
_symmetry.space_group_name_H-M   'P 1'
#
loop_
_entity.id
_entity.type
_entity.pdbx_description
1 polymer ?
#
loop_
_entity_poly.entity_id
_entity_poly.type
_entity_poly.pdbx_seq_one_letter_code
_entity_poly.pdbx_strand_id
1 'polypeptide(L)'
;LPVWGVRRARRGPEILRVTLHCSFDNYEDAVRLYELILQKEGTLQKSTLCVFVLHSTPDVAVQLCLKQLPVGVTAEPPDSAALQFRV
;
A
#
# COMPACT_ATOMS: atom_id res chain seq x y z
N LEU A 1 -5.01 9.47 9.38
CA LEU A 1 -5.85 8.46 8.67
C LEU A 1 -5.49 7.08 9.20
N PRO A 2 -6.43 6.14 9.37
CA PRO A 2 -6.06 4.80 9.82
C PRO A 2 -5.13 4.15 8.81
N VAL A 3 -4.04 3.55 9.31
CA VAL A 3 -3.00 2.90 8.48
C VAL A 3 -3.55 1.67 7.75
N TRP A 4 -4.71 1.13 8.18
CA TRP A 4 -5.32 -0.04 7.58
C TRP A 4 -6.86 0.07 7.53
N GLY A 5 -7.47 -0.71 6.63
CA GLY A 5 -8.92 -0.86 6.52
C GLY A 5 -9.31 -2.20 5.92
N VAL A 6 -10.47 -2.72 6.33
CA VAL A 6 -11.04 -3.96 5.79
C VAL A 6 -12.14 -3.62 4.81
N ARG A 7 -12.07 -4.20 3.62
CA ARG A 7 -13.09 -4.04 2.56
C ARG A 7 -13.65 -5.40 2.19
N ARG A 8 -14.94 -5.60 2.42
CA ARG A 8 -15.67 -6.76 1.90
C ARG A 8 -16.04 -6.53 0.43
N ALA A 9 -15.61 -7.44 -0.44
CA ALA A 9 -16.07 -7.47 -1.81
C ALA A 9 -17.45 -8.15 -1.89
N ARG A 10 -18.34 -7.68 -2.78
CA ARG A 10 -19.64 -8.35 -3.01
C ARG A 10 -19.49 -9.75 -3.61
N ARG A 11 -18.37 -9.98 -4.32
CA ARG A 11 -17.91 -11.27 -4.86
C ARG A 11 -16.39 -11.28 -4.76
N GLY A 12 -15.81 -12.34 -4.21
CA GLY A 12 -14.36 -12.48 -3.99
C GLY A 12 -13.95 -12.26 -2.53
N PRO A 13 -12.63 -12.35 -2.25
CA PRO A 13 -12.12 -12.36 -0.88
C PRO A 13 -12.33 -11.03 -0.15
N GLU A 14 -12.42 -11.11 1.17
CA GLU A 14 -12.33 -9.96 2.06
C GLU A 14 -10.90 -9.39 2.02
N ILE A 15 -10.78 -8.09 1.79
CA ILE A 15 -9.49 -7.45 1.59
C ILE A 15 -9.10 -6.69 2.84
N LEU A 16 -8.02 -7.11 3.50
CA LEU A 16 -7.29 -6.29 4.46
C LEU A 16 -6.28 -5.44 3.69
N ARG A 17 -6.44 -4.12 3.71
CA ARG A 17 -5.52 -3.20 3.03
C ARG A 17 -4.82 -2.30 4.03
N VAL A 18 -3.50 -2.39 4.05
CA VAL A 18 -2.63 -1.42 4.72
C VAL A 18 -2.28 -0.33 3.71
N THR A 19 -2.48 0.95 4.07
CA THR A 19 -2.21 2.09 3.19
C THR A 19 -1.09 2.94 3.78
N LEU A 20 0.01 3.05 3.06
CA LEU A 20 1.05 4.03 3.30
C LEU A 20 0.80 5.25 2.43
N HIS A 21 0.92 6.41 3.06
CA HIS A 21 0.85 7.67 2.34
C HIS A 21 2.26 8.09 1.96
N CYS A 22 2.46 8.39 0.69
CA CYS A 22 3.72 8.90 0.16
C CYS A 22 3.52 10.36 -0.20
N SER A 23 4.49 11.21 0.11
CA SER A 23 4.51 12.59 -0.38
C SER A 23 4.50 12.59 -1.92
N PHE A 24 4.04 13.68 -2.53
CA PHE A 24 4.02 13.80 -3.98
C PHE A 24 5.40 13.50 -4.59
N ASP A 25 6.46 14.09 -4.00
CA ASP A 25 7.82 14.06 -4.51
C ASP A 25 8.53 12.71 -4.38
N ASN A 26 8.07 11.82 -3.48
CA ASN A 26 8.73 10.54 -3.20
C ASN A 26 7.89 9.33 -3.62
N TYR A 27 6.73 9.53 -4.23
CA TYR A 27 5.79 8.46 -4.54
C TYR A 27 6.37 7.43 -5.53
N GLU A 28 6.99 7.87 -6.62
CA GLU A 28 7.57 6.96 -7.61
C GLU A 28 8.74 6.16 -7.03
N ASP A 29 9.62 6.81 -6.28
CA ASP A 29 10.75 6.16 -5.61
C ASP A 29 10.27 5.16 -4.56
N ALA A 30 9.22 5.50 -3.81
CA ALA A 30 8.59 4.58 -2.88
C ALA A 30 8.05 3.36 -3.63
N VAL A 31 7.30 3.54 -4.72
CA VAL A 31 6.80 2.40 -5.52
C VAL A 31 7.94 1.47 -5.93
N ARG A 32 9.02 2.02 -6.49
CA ARG A 32 10.21 1.24 -6.91
C ARG A 32 10.88 0.53 -5.73
N LEU A 33 11.02 1.20 -4.59
CA LEU A 33 11.57 0.59 -3.38
C LEU A 33 10.75 -0.63 -2.95
N TYR A 34 9.43 -0.51 -2.91
CA TYR A 34 8.55 -1.60 -2.53
C TYR A 34 8.51 -2.72 -3.57
N GLU A 35 8.62 -2.40 -4.86
CA GLU A 35 8.78 -3.42 -5.91
C GLU A 35 10.05 -4.25 -5.71
N LEU A 36 11.16 -3.60 -5.37
CA LEU A 36 12.43 -4.26 -5.08
C LEU A 36 12.35 -5.14 -3.82
N ILE A 37 11.83 -4.59 -2.72
CA ILE A 37 11.73 -5.32 -1.45
C ILE A 37 10.78 -6.52 -1.56
N LEU A 38 9.64 -6.33 -2.24
CA LEU A 38 8.63 -7.37 -2.36
C LEU A 38 8.91 -8.34 -3.51
N GLN A 39 9.85 -8.02 -4.39
CA GLN A 39 10.12 -8.74 -5.65
C GLN A 39 8.85 -8.95 -6.47
N LYS A 40 8.00 -7.92 -6.54
CA LYS A 40 6.69 -7.95 -7.20
C LYS A 40 6.41 -6.60 -7.84
N GLU A 41 5.84 -6.60 -9.03
CA GLU A 41 5.35 -5.36 -9.65
C GLU A 41 4.09 -4.85 -8.94
N GLY A 42 4.03 -3.54 -8.75
CA GLY A 42 2.88 -2.87 -8.18
C GLY A 42 1.73 -2.75 -9.18
N THR A 43 0.50 -3.08 -8.78
CA THR A 43 -0.68 -2.79 -9.60
C THR A 43 -1.01 -1.31 -9.50
N LEU A 44 -0.57 -0.51 -10.48
CA LEU A 44 -0.90 0.90 -10.57
C LEU A 44 -2.40 1.09 -10.89
N GLN A 45 -3.12 1.72 -9.97
CA GLN A 45 -4.51 2.14 -10.14
C GLN A 45 -4.56 3.67 -10.10
N LYS A 46 -4.95 4.31 -11.22
CA LYS A 46 -5.20 5.77 -11.29
C LYS A 46 -4.00 6.66 -10.89
N SER A 47 -2.81 6.42 -11.46
CA SER A 47 -1.55 7.23 -11.37
C SER A 47 -1.04 7.70 -9.99
N THR A 48 -1.82 7.55 -8.93
CA THR A 48 -1.67 8.12 -7.59
C THR A 48 -1.87 7.05 -6.52
N LEU A 49 -2.17 5.82 -6.94
CA LEU A 49 -2.38 4.68 -6.06
C LEU A 49 -1.73 3.44 -6.67
N CYS A 50 -0.91 2.76 -5.88
CA CYS A 50 -0.23 1.53 -6.24
C CYS A 50 -0.58 0.43 -5.23
N VAL A 51 -0.93 -0.76 -5.70
CA VAL A 51 -1.35 -1.87 -4.84
C VAL A 51 -0.50 -3.09 -5.08
N PHE A 52 0.04 -3.65 -4.00
CA PHE A 52 0.72 -4.93 -3.97
C PHE A 52 -0.15 -5.96 -3.26
N VAL A 53 -0.35 -7.12 -3.88
CA VAL A 53 -0.99 -8.26 -3.22
C VAL A 53 0.09 -9.05 -2.48
N LEU A 54 0.08 -8.95 -1.15
CA LEU A 54 1.04 -9.63 -0.29
C LEU A 54 0.64 -11.10 -0.09
N HIS A 55 -0.66 -11.33 0.09
CA HIS A 55 -1.23 -12.65 0.31
C HIS A 55 -2.63 -12.73 -0.29
N SER A 56 -3.02 -13.90 -0.80
CA SER A 56 -4.37 -14.13 -1.33
C SER A 56 -4.78 -15.59 -1.14
N THR A 57 -5.97 -15.78 -0.59
CA THR A 57 -6.73 -17.04 -0.52
C THR A 57 -8.10 -16.82 -1.17
N PRO A 58 -8.95 -17.86 -1.30
CA PRO A 58 -10.33 -17.69 -1.75
C PRO A 58 -11.15 -16.73 -0.87
N ASP A 59 -10.87 -16.69 0.43
CA ASP A 59 -11.65 -15.95 1.41
C ASP A 59 -11.05 -14.60 1.80
N VAL A 60 -9.71 -14.48 1.79
CA VAL A 60 -9.01 -13.29 2.29
C VAL A 60 -7.86 -12.89 1.37
N ALA A 61 -7.68 -11.58 1.17
CA ALA A 61 -6.51 -11.02 0.53
C ALA A 61 -5.89 -9.91 1.39
N VAL A 62 -4.57 -9.95 1.55
CA VAL A 62 -3.80 -8.91 2.24
C VAL A 62 -3.09 -8.07 1.20
N GLN A 63 -3.32 -6.77 1.25
CA GLN A 63 -2.78 -5.81 0.30
C GLN A 63 -1.99 -4.71 1.02
N LEU A 64 -0.85 -4.36 0.42
CA LEU A 64 -0.17 -3.11 0.70
C LEU A 64 -0.54 -2.10 -0.37
N CYS A 65 -0.90 -0.89 0.03
CA CYS A 65 -1.29 0.18 -0.85
C CYS A 65 -0.38 1.38 -0.60
N LEU A 66 0.24 1.91 -1.64
CA LEU A 66 0.91 3.20 -1.61
C LEU A 66 -0.06 4.22 -2.21
N LYS A 67 -0.31 5.31 -1.50
CA LYS A 67 -1.18 6.39 -1.95
C LYS A 67 -0.41 7.70 -1.97
N GLN A 68 -0.33 8.31 -3.13
CA GLN A 68 0.27 9.63 -3.30
C GLN A 68 -0.61 10.68 -2.60
N LEU A 69 0.02 11.52 -1.79
CA LEU A 69 -0.57 12.70 -1.20
C LEU A 69 -0.57 13.86 -2.20
N PRO A 70 -1.48 14.84 -2.05
CA PRO A 70 -1.44 16.07 -2.84
C PRO A 70 -0.11 16.81 -2.70
N VAL A 71 0.23 17.60 -3.71
CA VAL A 71 1.40 18.49 -3.70
C VAL A 71 1.37 19.39 -2.46
N GLY A 72 2.53 19.54 -1.80
CA GLY A 72 2.67 20.36 -0.60
C GLY A 72 2.21 19.69 0.70
N VAL A 73 1.71 18.45 0.65
CA VAL A 73 1.39 17.66 1.86
C VAL A 73 2.53 16.66 2.12
N THR A 74 3.12 16.75 3.29
CA THR A 74 4.19 15.83 3.73
C THR A 74 3.58 14.59 4.39
N ALA A 75 4.07 13.42 4.03
CA ALA A 75 3.79 12.19 4.76
C ALA A 75 4.60 12.15 6.06
N GLU A 76 3.91 12.18 7.20
CA GLU A 76 4.54 12.02 8.52
C GLU A 76 4.50 10.54 8.96
N PRO A 77 5.62 9.98 9.46
CA PRO A 77 5.64 8.63 10.00
C PRO A 77 4.76 8.54 11.26
N PRO A 78 3.97 7.47 11.44
CA PRO A 78 3.23 7.28 12.69
C PRO A 78 4.18 6.91 13.84
N ASP A 79 4.03 7.55 15.00
CA ASP A 79 4.89 7.31 16.18
C ASP A 79 4.85 5.87 16.72
N SER A 80 3.78 5.13 16.41
CA SER A 80 3.50 3.80 16.97
C SER A 80 3.39 2.71 15.91
N ALA A 81 4.03 2.89 14.74
CA ALA A 81 3.98 1.90 13.66
C ALA A 81 5.37 1.61 13.10
N ALA A 82 5.68 0.32 12.93
CA ALA A 82 6.87 -0.15 12.24
C ALA A 82 6.46 -1.06 11.09
N LEU A 83 7.17 -0.96 9.97
CA LEU A 83 7.03 -1.87 8.85
C LEU A 83 8.29 -2.73 8.76
N GLN A 84 8.09 -4.05 8.79
CA GLN A 84 9.18 -5.01 8.74
C GLN A 84 9.03 -5.87 7.48
N PHE A 85 10.15 -6.12 6.83
CA PHE A 85 10.24 -6.99 5.66
C PHE A 85 11.16 -8.16 5.99
N ARG A 86 10.85 -9.31 5.39
CA ARG A 86 11.79 -10.43 5.30
C ARG A 86 12.45 -10.30 3.94
N VAL A 87 13.75 -9.99 3.95
CA VAL A 87 14.62 -9.90 2.77
C VAL A 87 15.46 -11.16 2.68
#